data_AF-A0A7R9LGR8-F1
#
_entry.id   AF-A0A7R9LGR8-F1
#
_cell.length_a   1.000
_cell.length_b   1.000
_cell.length_c   1.000
_cell.angle_alpha   90.00
_cell.angle_beta   90.00
_cell.angle_gamma   90.00
#
_symmetry.space_group_name_H-M   'P 1'
#
loop_
_entity.id
_entity.type
_entity.pdbx_description
1 polymer ?
#
loop_
_entity_poly.entity_id
_entity_poly.type
_entity_poly.pdbx_seq_one_letter_code
_entity_poly.pdbx_strand_id
1 'polypeptide(L)'
;MVGARRECIPRAIAGADTVCVCNATYCDDIPAPPKPVAGRATVYESNKSGQRFRESTLTFTAHKVDKANSVDITVDPSVTYQTLYGFGAAFTDVSGQMFRSVNESLANALIDSCFGANGMEYSMARVPIAGTDYSSRPYSYDDVDGDLQLKHFALQKEDLELKIPYIKRAQSVSPNGFRLFGSPWAPPAWMKDNHKFNESGALRGPIGGQYYDTFANYFVKFLDAYKSAGIEFWGLTVENEPIQGMMNKKHPFNCLNISPSAEADFV
;
A
#
# COMPACT_ATOMS: atom_id res chain seq x y z
N MET A 1 28.82 -6.34 -14.69
CA MET A 1 29.37 -5.07 -14.17
C MET A 1 28.22 -4.35 -13.51
N VAL A 2 28.25 -4.12 -12.20
CA VAL A 2 27.26 -3.27 -11.53
C VAL A 2 27.63 -1.84 -11.93
N GLY A 3 26.73 -1.14 -12.64
CA GLY A 3 26.95 0.25 -13.03
C GLY A 3 27.15 1.14 -11.80
N ALA A 4 27.82 2.28 -11.96
CA ALA A 4 27.92 3.26 -10.89
C ALA A 4 26.51 3.67 -10.42
N ARG A 5 26.32 3.78 -9.10
CA ARG A 5 25.06 4.21 -8.49
C ARG A 5 24.61 5.55 -9.07
N ARG A 6 23.33 5.65 -9.45
CA ARG A 6 22.71 6.92 -9.81
C ARG A 6 22.38 7.69 -8.55
N GLU A 7 23.01 8.86 -8.38
CA GLU A 7 22.84 9.71 -7.22
C GLU A 7 21.58 10.59 -7.32
N CYS A 8 21.06 11.01 -6.18
CA CYS A 8 19.95 11.97 -6.12
C CYS A 8 20.33 13.27 -6.85
N ILE A 9 19.45 13.77 -7.73
CA ILE A 9 19.52 15.13 -8.27
C ILE A 9 18.68 16.04 -7.34
N PRO A 10 19.31 16.81 -6.43
CA PRO A 10 18.57 17.55 -5.42
C PRO A 10 17.85 18.76 -6.02
N ARG A 11 16.60 18.98 -5.59
CA ARG A 11 15.86 20.23 -5.82
C ARG A 11 15.20 20.70 -4.53
N ALA A 12 15.49 21.94 -4.13
CA ALA A 12 14.78 22.58 -3.04
C ALA A 12 13.36 22.98 -3.48
N ILE A 13 12.37 22.72 -2.65
CA ILE A 13 10.98 23.14 -2.87
C ILE A 13 10.63 24.16 -1.79
N ALA A 14 10.08 25.31 -2.18
CA ALA A 14 9.70 26.35 -1.22
C ALA A 14 8.71 25.79 -0.18
N GLY A 15 9.03 25.95 1.11
CA GLY A 15 8.21 25.42 2.21
C GLY A 15 8.37 23.92 2.49
N ALA A 16 9.27 23.22 1.80
CA ALA A 16 9.58 21.81 2.03
C ALA A 16 11.10 21.57 2.05
N ASP A 17 11.51 20.34 2.39
CA ASP A 17 12.89 19.90 2.29
C ASP A 17 13.30 19.63 0.83
N THR A 18 14.54 19.19 0.63
CA THR A 18 15.07 18.82 -0.69
C THR A 18 14.45 17.51 -1.21
N VAL A 19 14.09 17.45 -2.49
CA VAL A 19 13.64 16.22 -3.16
C VAL A 19 14.67 15.71 -4.17
N CYS A 20 14.58 14.44 -4.56
CA CYS A 20 15.32 13.89 -5.69
C CYS A 20 14.47 13.99 -6.95
N VAL A 21 15.00 14.63 -7.99
CA VAL A 21 14.29 14.84 -9.26
C VAL A 21 14.47 13.63 -10.16
N CYS A 22 13.36 12.98 -10.49
CA CYS A 22 13.28 11.97 -11.53
C CYS A 22 12.58 12.50 -12.78
N ASN A 23 13.02 12.03 -13.95
CA ASN A 23 12.44 12.31 -15.26
C ASN A 23 12.49 11.06 -16.15
N ALA A 24 12.06 11.17 -17.41
CA ALA A 24 11.97 10.04 -18.34
C ALA A 24 13.31 9.29 -18.58
N THR A 25 14.44 9.92 -18.28
CA THR A 25 15.79 9.41 -18.57
C THR A 25 16.66 9.22 -17.34
N TYR A 26 16.21 9.69 -16.17
CA TYR A 26 17.00 9.68 -14.95
C TYR A 26 16.12 9.54 -13.71
N CYS A 27 16.51 8.64 -12.81
CA CYS A 27 16.05 8.57 -11.44
C CYS A 27 17.20 7.98 -10.61
N ASP A 28 17.31 8.35 -9.33
CA ASP A 28 18.32 7.80 -8.44
C ASP A 28 18.02 6.35 -8.04
N ASP A 29 19.09 5.61 -7.75
CA ASP A 29 19.02 4.19 -7.43
C ASP A 29 19.49 3.91 -6.00
N ILE A 30 18.84 2.93 -5.38
CA ILE A 30 19.20 2.36 -4.08
C ILE A 30 19.58 0.90 -4.33
N PRO A 31 20.86 0.59 -4.59
CA PRO A 31 21.26 -0.78 -4.85
C PRO A 31 21.09 -1.66 -3.60
N ALA A 32 20.88 -2.95 -3.81
CA ALA A 32 20.82 -3.93 -2.73
C ALA A 32 22.07 -3.83 -1.81
N PRO A 33 21.91 -3.93 -0.48
CA PRO A 33 23.04 -3.86 0.43
C PRO A 33 24.09 -4.94 0.16
N PRO A 34 25.39 -4.62 0.31
CA PRO A 34 26.43 -5.61 0.16
C PRO A 34 26.29 -6.71 1.23
N LYS A 35 26.79 -7.90 0.91
CA LYS A 35 26.82 -9.00 1.88
C LYS A 35 27.59 -8.58 3.14
N PRO A 36 27.06 -8.81 4.36
CA PRO A 36 27.74 -8.45 5.59
C PRO A 36 29.13 -9.09 5.68
N VAL A 37 30.12 -8.30 6.11
CA VAL A 37 31.50 -8.75 6.36
C VAL A 37 31.74 -8.72 7.86
N ALA A 38 32.26 -9.82 8.42
CA ALA A 38 32.55 -9.91 9.84
C ALA A 38 33.42 -8.74 10.32
N GLY A 39 33.06 -8.15 11.46
CA GLY A 39 33.76 -6.98 12.01
C GLY A 39 33.44 -5.65 11.32
N ARG A 40 32.48 -5.59 10.39
CA ARG A 40 32.06 -4.36 9.72
C ARG A 40 30.53 -4.20 9.72
N ALA A 41 30.07 -2.96 9.62
CA ALA A 41 28.67 -2.63 9.42
C ALA A 41 28.52 -1.65 8.25
N THR A 42 27.55 -1.89 7.36
CA THR A 42 27.15 -0.93 6.34
C THR A 42 26.12 0.03 6.93
N VAL A 43 26.31 1.32 6.71
CA VAL A 43 25.45 2.38 7.25
C VAL A 43 24.91 3.20 6.08
N TYR A 44 23.59 3.41 6.10
CA TYR A 44 22.90 4.29 5.15
C TYR A 44 22.40 5.54 5.89
N GLU A 45 22.80 6.71 5.42
CA GLU A 45 22.42 7.99 6.02
C GLU A 45 21.52 8.80 5.07
N SER A 46 20.40 9.29 5.61
CA SER A 46 19.54 10.30 4.99
C SER A 46 19.32 11.44 5.98
N ASN A 47 19.49 12.70 5.56
CA ASN A 47 19.40 13.84 6.47
C ASN A 47 18.85 15.11 5.81
N LYS A 48 18.58 16.13 6.65
CA LYS A 48 17.99 17.41 6.21
C LYS A 48 18.91 18.22 5.29
N SER A 49 20.23 18.02 5.37
CA SER A 49 21.19 18.69 4.48
C SER A 49 21.24 18.09 3.07
N GLY A 50 20.49 17.02 2.80
CA GLY A 50 20.25 16.51 1.46
C GLY A 50 20.90 15.16 1.17
N GLN A 51 21.52 14.49 2.15
CA GLN A 51 21.99 13.12 1.94
C GLN A 51 20.82 12.16 1.75
N ARG A 52 20.95 11.21 0.83
CA ARG A 52 19.90 10.25 0.46
C ARG A 52 20.49 8.85 0.33
N PHE A 53 20.21 8.00 1.32
CA PHE A 53 20.78 6.66 1.42
C PHE A 53 22.30 6.64 1.20
N ARG A 54 23.02 7.63 1.72
CA ARG A 54 24.47 7.70 1.55
C ARG A 54 25.11 6.51 2.26
N GLU A 55 25.78 5.67 1.51
CA GLU A 55 26.43 4.48 2.04
C GLU A 55 27.78 4.83 2.67
N SER A 56 28.05 4.25 3.84
CA SER A 56 29.35 4.25 4.48
C SER A 56 29.60 2.93 5.21
N THR A 57 30.84 2.68 5.63
CA THR A 57 31.18 1.47 6.39
C THR A 57 31.77 1.83 7.74
N LEU A 58 31.26 1.22 8.79
CA LEU A 58 31.86 1.21 10.12
C LEU A 58 32.65 -0.07 10.33
N THR A 59 33.73 0.01 11.11
CA THR A 59 34.51 -1.14 11.56
C THR A 59 34.33 -1.29 13.05
N PHE A 60 33.95 -2.48 13.51
CA PHE A 60 33.84 -2.77 14.93
C PHE A 60 35.24 -2.78 15.54
N THR A 61 35.44 -1.95 16.55
CA THR A 61 36.68 -1.88 17.33
C THR A 61 36.40 -2.30 18.76
N ALA A 62 37.37 -2.95 19.41
CA ALA A 62 37.33 -3.14 20.86
C ALA A 62 37.52 -1.77 21.54
N HIS A 63 36.44 -1.06 21.81
CA HIS A 63 36.49 0.25 22.44
C HIS A 63 36.25 0.13 23.95
N LYS A 64 37.10 0.77 24.76
CA LYS A 64 36.76 1.11 26.14
C LYS A 64 35.87 2.35 26.08
N VAL A 65 34.64 2.24 26.54
CA VAL A 65 33.67 3.35 26.54
C VAL A 65 34.00 4.28 27.71
N ASP A 66 34.17 5.58 27.42
CA ASP A 66 34.15 6.61 28.45
C ASP A 66 32.70 6.86 28.88
N LYS A 67 32.32 6.26 30.02
CA LYS A 67 30.94 6.23 30.51
C LYS A 67 30.35 7.62 30.82
N ALA A 68 31.17 8.66 30.92
CA ALA A 68 30.70 9.98 31.32
C ALA A 68 29.87 10.70 30.24
N ASN A 69 30.05 10.37 28.95
CA ASN A 69 29.40 11.07 27.83
C ASN A 69 29.00 10.15 26.66
N SER A 70 28.70 8.87 26.91
CA SER A 70 28.28 7.92 25.87
C SER A 70 26.80 7.55 25.97
N VAL A 71 26.21 7.23 24.81
CA VAL A 71 24.92 6.52 24.71
C VAL A 71 25.23 5.13 24.20
N ASP A 72 24.98 4.13 25.04
CA ASP A 72 25.25 2.73 24.73
C ASP A 72 23.94 2.04 24.36
N ILE A 73 23.87 1.50 23.13
CA ILE A 73 22.74 0.68 22.65
C ILE A 73 23.23 -0.76 22.56
N THR A 74 22.58 -1.66 23.30
CA THR A 74 22.91 -3.09 23.33
C THR A 74 21.81 -3.90 22.65
N VAL A 75 22.20 -4.83 21.78
CA VAL A 75 21.27 -5.75 21.10
C VAL A 75 21.50 -7.16 21.63
N ASP A 76 20.47 -7.77 22.20
CA ASP A 76 20.48 -9.18 22.62
C ASP A 76 19.76 -10.04 21.56
N PRO A 77 20.49 -10.84 20.75
CA PRO A 77 19.88 -11.65 19.70
C PRO A 77 19.06 -12.85 20.23
N SER A 78 19.13 -13.15 21.54
CA SER A 78 18.30 -14.20 22.15
C SER A 78 16.89 -13.73 22.48
N VAL A 79 16.65 -12.41 22.51
CA VAL A 79 15.34 -11.81 22.74
C VAL A 79 14.69 -11.50 21.40
N THR A 80 13.69 -12.31 21.02
CA THR A 80 12.95 -12.14 19.77
C THR A 80 11.56 -11.58 20.00
N TYR A 81 11.03 -10.84 19.01
CA TYR A 81 9.67 -10.30 19.01
C TYR A 81 8.88 -10.78 17.78
N GLN A 82 8.03 -9.92 17.20
CA GLN A 82 7.24 -10.25 16.02
C GLN A 82 8.09 -10.43 14.76
N THR A 83 7.59 -11.24 13.83
CA THR A 83 8.09 -11.27 12.45
C THR A 83 7.53 -10.09 11.68
N LEU A 84 8.36 -9.44 10.86
CA LEU A 84 7.93 -8.35 9.98
C LEU A 84 7.43 -8.93 8.65
N TYR A 85 6.17 -8.66 8.29
CA TYR A 85 5.60 -9.13 7.02
C TYR A 85 6.01 -8.32 5.80
N GLY A 86 6.36 -7.04 5.98
CA GLY A 86 6.84 -6.19 4.90
C GLY A 86 6.53 -4.71 5.11
N PHE A 87 6.93 -3.92 4.12
CA PHE A 87 6.72 -2.48 4.04
C PHE A 87 6.31 -2.10 2.61
N GLY A 88 5.52 -1.04 2.47
CA GLY A 88 5.24 -0.46 1.16
C GLY A 88 4.10 0.55 1.15
N ALA A 89 3.28 0.53 0.10
CA ALA A 89 2.31 1.58 -0.21
C ALA A 89 0.98 1.02 -0.74
N ALA A 90 0.05 1.91 -1.13
CA ALA A 90 -1.26 1.53 -1.66
C ALA A 90 -1.38 1.82 -3.17
N PHE A 91 -1.95 0.88 -3.91
CA PHE A 91 -2.38 1.07 -5.30
C PHE A 91 -3.80 1.66 -5.33
N THR A 92 -3.92 2.94 -4.98
CA THR A 92 -5.19 3.70 -5.09
C THR A 92 -5.45 4.16 -6.52
N ASP A 93 -6.69 4.55 -6.83
CA ASP A 93 -7.02 5.09 -8.16
C ASP A 93 -6.17 6.32 -8.48
N VAL A 94 -6.00 7.24 -7.53
CA VAL A 94 -5.11 8.40 -7.68
C VAL A 94 -3.67 7.98 -7.95
N SER A 95 -3.12 6.96 -7.27
CA SER A 95 -1.75 6.50 -7.55
C SER A 95 -1.58 6.04 -9.01
N GLY A 96 -2.55 5.31 -9.53
CA GLY A 96 -2.53 4.90 -10.93
C GLY A 96 -2.79 6.05 -11.91
N GLN A 97 -3.63 7.03 -11.54
CA GLN A 97 -3.79 8.26 -12.33
C GLN A 97 -2.48 9.05 -12.40
N MET A 98 -1.72 9.13 -11.31
CA MET A 98 -0.41 9.79 -11.28
C MET A 98 0.58 9.09 -12.21
N PHE A 99 0.68 7.76 -12.17
CA PHE A 99 1.50 7.02 -13.14
C PHE A 99 1.04 7.24 -14.59
N ARG A 100 -0.28 7.28 -14.84
CA ARG A 100 -0.82 7.52 -16.19
C ARG A 100 -0.59 8.95 -16.70
N SER A 101 -0.46 9.91 -15.78
CA SER A 101 -0.27 11.33 -16.10
C SER A 101 1.15 11.69 -16.58
N VAL A 102 2.11 10.79 -16.40
CA VAL A 102 3.49 10.94 -16.87
C VAL A 102 3.75 10.01 -18.05
N ASN A 103 4.87 10.21 -18.75
CA ASN A 103 5.27 9.26 -19.79
C ASN A 103 5.63 7.89 -19.18
N GLU A 104 5.49 6.84 -19.98
CA GLU A 104 5.70 5.45 -19.57
C GLU A 104 7.08 5.20 -18.96
N SER A 105 8.13 5.83 -19.49
CA SER A 105 9.49 5.67 -18.97
C SER A 105 9.61 6.19 -17.53
N LEU A 106 9.03 7.35 -17.24
CA LEU A 106 9.01 7.90 -15.88
C LEU A 106 8.09 7.08 -14.96
N ALA A 107 6.91 6.65 -15.42
CA ALA A 107 6.04 5.78 -14.64
C ALA A 107 6.75 4.48 -14.23
N ASN A 108 7.46 3.85 -15.18
CA ASN A 108 8.28 2.66 -14.94
C ASN A 108 9.41 2.94 -13.95
N ALA A 109 10.15 4.04 -14.12
CA ALA A 109 11.21 4.41 -13.19
C ALA A 109 10.70 4.59 -11.76
N LEU A 110 9.53 5.21 -11.57
CA LEU A 110 8.92 5.38 -10.25
C LEU A 110 8.49 4.04 -9.63
N ILE A 111 7.95 3.11 -10.43
CA ILE A 111 7.61 1.77 -9.95
C ILE A 111 8.88 0.98 -9.60
N ASP A 112 9.94 1.12 -10.39
CA ASP A 112 11.24 0.49 -10.13
C ASP A 112 11.89 1.03 -8.86
N SER A 113 11.79 2.34 -8.58
CA SER A 113 12.26 2.92 -7.31
C SER A 113 11.51 2.36 -6.09
N CYS A 114 10.26 1.92 -6.25
CA CYS A 114 9.48 1.34 -5.16
C CYS A 114 9.70 -0.18 -5.03
N PHE A 115 9.63 -0.93 -6.12
CA PHE A 115 9.57 -2.39 -6.10
C PHE A 115 10.79 -3.09 -6.71
N GLY A 116 11.58 -2.40 -7.53
CA GLY A 116 12.71 -2.96 -8.26
C GLY A 116 13.93 -3.24 -7.36
N ALA A 117 14.84 -4.08 -7.85
CA ALA A 117 16.07 -4.49 -7.16
C ALA A 117 17.09 -3.35 -6.91
N ASN A 118 16.92 -2.21 -7.58
CA ASN A 118 17.70 -0.99 -7.35
C ASN A 118 16.85 0.11 -6.70
N GLY A 119 15.78 -0.26 -6.01
CA GLY A 119 14.86 0.62 -5.31
C GLY A 119 14.68 0.22 -3.85
N MET A 120 13.54 0.58 -3.27
CA MET A 120 13.21 0.31 -1.87
C MET A 120 12.74 -1.15 -1.62
N GLU A 121 12.59 -1.95 -2.67
CA GLU A 121 12.09 -3.34 -2.61
C GLU A 121 10.85 -3.51 -1.72
N TYR A 122 9.82 -2.68 -1.94
CA TYR A 122 8.54 -2.82 -1.26
C TYR A 122 8.04 -4.26 -1.32
N SER A 123 7.75 -4.81 -0.14
CA SER A 123 7.42 -6.22 0.09
C SER A 123 5.97 -6.42 0.51
N MET A 124 5.21 -5.33 0.63
CA MET A 124 3.77 -5.34 0.85
C MET A 124 3.10 -4.17 0.13
N ALA A 125 1.90 -4.37 -0.41
CA ALA A 125 1.08 -3.28 -0.90
C ALA A 125 -0.42 -3.50 -0.63
N ARG A 126 -1.13 -2.39 -0.44
CA ARG A 126 -2.59 -2.37 -0.22
C ARG A 126 -3.32 -2.09 -1.53
N VAL A 127 -4.44 -2.76 -1.76
CA VAL A 127 -5.34 -2.47 -2.90
C VAL A 127 -6.73 -2.17 -2.36
N PRO A 128 -7.25 -0.95 -2.57
CA PRO A 128 -8.66 -0.69 -2.31
C PRO A 128 -9.57 -1.63 -3.08
N ILE A 129 -10.63 -2.11 -2.43
CA ILE A 129 -11.71 -2.83 -3.09
C ILE A 129 -12.74 -1.76 -3.50
N ALA A 130 -12.78 -1.44 -4.79
CA ALA A 130 -13.53 -0.34 -5.39
C ALA A 130 -13.12 1.07 -4.91
N GLY A 131 -14.07 2.02 -4.92
CA GLY A 131 -13.81 3.44 -4.76
C GLY A 131 -13.56 3.90 -3.31
N THR A 132 -12.78 4.97 -3.19
CA THR A 132 -12.30 5.57 -1.94
C THR A 132 -12.34 7.10 -1.99
N ASP A 133 -11.88 7.78 -0.95
CA ASP A 133 -11.55 9.21 -0.96
C ASP A 133 -10.44 9.59 -1.96
N TYR A 134 -9.55 8.65 -2.29
CA TYR A 134 -8.54 8.75 -3.37
C TYR A 134 -9.06 8.23 -4.71
N SER A 135 -10.33 8.47 -5.00
CA SER A 135 -10.99 8.12 -6.27
C SER A 135 -11.74 9.31 -6.83
N SER A 136 -11.87 9.42 -8.16
CA SER A 136 -12.55 10.54 -8.81
C SER A 136 -14.08 10.48 -8.72
N ARG A 137 -14.63 9.35 -8.30
CA ARG A 137 -16.06 9.10 -8.12
C ARG A 137 -16.27 8.04 -7.03
N PRO A 138 -17.41 8.02 -6.34
CA PRO A 138 -17.82 6.86 -5.57
C PRO A 138 -18.30 5.75 -6.52
N TYR A 139 -17.93 4.50 -6.24
CA TYR A 139 -18.38 3.32 -7.00
C TYR A 139 -18.16 2.03 -6.21
N SER A 140 -18.90 0.98 -6.57
CA SER A 140 -18.59 -0.41 -6.21
C SER A 140 -18.39 -1.28 -7.46
N TYR A 141 -18.22 -2.58 -7.27
CA TYR A 141 -18.21 -3.55 -8.36
C TYR A 141 -19.61 -4.05 -8.73
N ASP A 142 -20.65 -3.72 -7.96
CA ASP A 142 -22.01 -4.21 -8.21
C ASP A 142 -23.08 -3.15 -7.90
N ASP A 143 -23.13 -2.10 -8.74
CA ASP A 143 -24.02 -0.95 -8.54
C ASP A 143 -25.47 -1.17 -9.06
N VAL A 144 -25.84 -2.40 -9.44
CA VAL A 144 -27.22 -2.75 -9.81
C VAL A 144 -28.03 -3.04 -8.55
N ASP A 145 -29.06 -2.22 -8.30
CA ASP A 145 -29.88 -2.29 -7.08
C ASP A 145 -30.53 -3.68 -6.90
N GLY A 146 -30.32 -4.26 -5.71
CA GLY A 146 -30.92 -5.52 -5.31
C GLY A 146 -30.27 -6.79 -5.88
N ASP A 147 -29.08 -6.72 -6.48
CA ASP A 147 -28.38 -7.88 -7.02
C ASP A 147 -27.70 -8.75 -5.94
N LEU A 148 -28.53 -9.41 -5.12
CA LEU A 148 -28.09 -10.32 -4.06
C LEU A 148 -27.27 -11.53 -4.57
N GLN A 149 -27.26 -11.78 -5.88
CA GLN A 149 -26.52 -12.89 -6.49
C GLN A 149 -25.22 -12.43 -7.17
N LEU A 150 -24.90 -11.14 -7.14
CA LEU A 150 -23.70 -10.56 -7.74
C LEU A 150 -23.53 -10.95 -9.22
N LYS A 151 -24.63 -10.97 -9.97
CA LYS A 151 -24.67 -11.26 -11.41
C LYS A 151 -24.08 -10.13 -12.24
N HIS A 152 -24.15 -8.90 -11.75
CA HIS A 152 -23.66 -7.70 -12.38
C HIS A 152 -22.30 -7.25 -11.82
N PHE A 153 -21.70 -8.05 -10.92
CA PHE A 153 -20.35 -7.81 -10.43
C PHE A 153 -19.35 -7.69 -11.58
N ALA A 154 -18.66 -6.55 -11.63
CA ALA A 154 -17.58 -6.30 -12.57
C ALA A 154 -16.53 -5.35 -11.99
N LEU A 155 -15.26 -5.69 -12.23
CA LEU A 155 -14.17 -4.74 -12.04
C LEU A 155 -14.41 -3.49 -12.89
N GLN A 156 -14.06 -2.32 -12.34
CA GLN A 156 -14.32 -1.04 -13.00
C GLN A 156 -13.10 -0.60 -13.81
N LYS A 157 -13.27 0.45 -14.62
CA LYS A 157 -12.17 1.03 -15.42
C LYS A 157 -10.96 1.40 -14.55
N GLU A 158 -11.19 1.82 -13.31
CA GLU A 158 -10.13 2.15 -12.36
C GLU A 158 -9.27 0.93 -12.01
N ASP A 159 -9.85 -0.27 -11.91
CA ASP A 159 -9.07 -1.50 -11.76
C ASP A 159 -8.33 -1.86 -13.06
N LEU A 160 -9.06 -1.87 -14.17
CA LEU A 160 -8.58 -2.40 -15.45
C LEU A 160 -7.50 -1.52 -16.10
N GLU A 161 -7.62 -0.20 -15.96
CA GLU A 161 -6.73 0.77 -16.61
C GLU A 161 -5.67 1.33 -15.67
N LEU A 162 -5.89 1.29 -14.35
CA LEU A 162 -5.00 1.90 -13.37
C LEU A 162 -4.37 0.85 -12.47
N LYS A 163 -5.14 0.18 -11.62
CA LYS A 163 -4.57 -0.67 -10.55
C LYS A 163 -3.88 -1.91 -11.10
N ILE A 164 -4.57 -2.71 -11.91
CA ILE A 164 -4.08 -3.99 -12.42
C ILE A 164 -2.81 -3.82 -13.27
N PRO A 165 -2.74 -2.89 -14.25
CA PRO A 165 -1.53 -2.70 -15.04
C PRO A 165 -0.31 -2.36 -14.19
N TYR A 166 -0.44 -1.46 -13.21
CA TYR A 166 0.69 -1.05 -12.37
C TYR A 166 1.06 -2.09 -11.29
N ILE A 167 0.10 -2.86 -10.77
CA ILE A 167 0.40 -4.02 -9.91
C ILE A 167 1.21 -5.04 -10.69
N LYS A 168 0.82 -5.37 -11.93
CA LYS A 168 1.58 -6.29 -12.79
C LYS A 168 2.98 -5.77 -13.10
N ARG A 169 3.10 -4.46 -13.38
CA ARG A 169 4.41 -3.83 -13.59
C ARG A 169 5.30 -3.95 -12.35
N ALA A 170 4.75 -3.74 -11.16
CA ALA A 170 5.48 -3.94 -9.90
C ALA A 170 5.87 -5.41 -9.69
N GLN A 171 4.97 -6.37 -9.96
CA GLN A 171 5.25 -7.81 -9.87
C GLN A 171 6.40 -8.20 -10.80
N SER A 172 6.48 -7.62 -12.00
CA SER A 172 7.51 -7.96 -12.99
C SER A 172 8.94 -7.52 -12.62
N VAL A 173 9.10 -6.55 -11.72
CA VAL A 173 10.42 -6.06 -11.29
C VAL A 173 10.77 -6.36 -9.84
N SER A 174 9.79 -6.83 -9.06
CA SER A 174 10.04 -7.20 -7.67
C SER A 174 10.86 -8.50 -7.61
N PRO A 175 12.12 -8.46 -7.15
CA PRO A 175 13.00 -9.63 -7.17
C PRO A 175 12.50 -10.75 -6.25
N ASN A 176 11.84 -10.39 -5.16
CA ASN A 176 11.37 -11.31 -4.12
C ASN A 176 9.83 -11.42 -4.08
N GLY A 177 9.13 -10.76 -5.00
CA GLY A 177 7.68 -10.55 -4.92
C GLY A 177 7.27 -9.69 -3.72
N PHE A 178 5.96 -9.50 -3.56
CA PHE A 178 5.38 -8.76 -2.45
C PHE A 178 3.98 -9.28 -2.11
N ARG A 179 3.55 -9.04 -0.87
CA ARG A 179 2.22 -9.39 -0.39
C ARG A 179 1.21 -8.32 -0.78
N LEU A 180 0.05 -8.73 -1.29
CA LEU A 180 -1.08 -7.84 -1.49
C LEU A 180 -2.14 -8.05 -0.43
N PHE A 181 -2.73 -6.98 0.09
CA PHE A 181 -3.96 -7.08 0.86
C PHE A 181 -5.04 -6.12 0.37
N GLY A 182 -6.29 -6.59 0.42
CA GLY A 182 -7.47 -5.84 -0.01
C GLY A 182 -8.20 -5.18 1.16
N SER A 183 -8.76 -4.00 0.95
CA SER A 183 -9.63 -3.33 1.93
C SER A 183 -10.76 -2.59 1.22
N PRO A 184 -12.05 -2.86 1.52
CA PRO A 184 -13.14 -2.02 1.04
C PRO A 184 -13.28 -0.76 1.89
N TRP A 185 -13.84 0.29 1.30
CA TRP A 185 -14.34 1.46 2.03
C TRP A 185 -15.86 1.45 2.15
N ALA A 186 -16.56 0.75 1.26
CA ALA A 186 -18.01 0.62 1.33
C ALA A 186 -18.45 -0.59 0.49
N PRO A 187 -19.55 -1.25 0.88
CA PRO A 187 -20.28 -2.14 -0.02
C PRO A 187 -20.99 -1.33 -1.12
N PRO A 188 -21.60 -2.00 -2.12
CA PRO A 188 -22.60 -1.36 -2.97
C PRO A 188 -23.64 -0.57 -2.16
N ALA A 189 -23.99 0.63 -2.65
CA ALA A 189 -24.85 1.55 -1.91
C ALA A 189 -26.20 0.92 -1.52
N TRP A 190 -26.77 0.06 -2.36
CA TRP A 190 -28.04 -0.62 -2.12
C TRP A 190 -28.02 -1.63 -0.96
N MET A 191 -26.83 -2.07 -0.53
CA MET A 191 -26.63 -2.92 0.65
C MET A 191 -26.65 -2.11 1.95
N LYS A 192 -26.52 -0.77 1.90
CA LYS A 192 -26.52 0.10 3.09
C LYS A 192 -27.91 0.64 3.42
N ASP A 193 -28.20 0.78 4.70
CA ASP A 193 -29.48 1.32 5.21
C ASP A 193 -29.77 2.76 4.73
N ASN A 194 -28.73 3.54 4.46
CA ASN A 194 -28.81 4.90 3.97
C ASN A 194 -28.80 5.01 2.43
N HIS A 195 -28.64 3.89 1.70
CA HIS A 195 -28.55 3.84 0.24
C HIS A 195 -27.47 4.76 -0.38
N LYS A 196 -26.38 5.04 0.35
CA LYS A 196 -25.30 5.93 -0.08
C LYS A 196 -23.94 5.32 0.20
N PHE A 197 -22.96 5.60 -0.65
CA PHE A 197 -21.57 5.22 -0.38
C PHE A 197 -21.00 5.95 0.84
N ASN A 198 -21.34 7.22 1.00
CA ASN A 198 -20.91 8.06 2.11
C ASN A 198 -21.99 8.19 3.18
N GLU A 199 -21.78 9.10 4.13
CA GLU A 199 -22.61 9.28 5.33
C GLU A 199 -22.67 8.04 6.23
N SER A 200 -23.08 8.25 7.48
CA SER A 200 -23.30 7.14 8.43
C SER A 200 -24.30 6.15 7.85
N GLY A 201 -23.91 4.89 7.70
CA GLY A 201 -24.79 3.81 7.29
C GLY A 201 -24.17 2.43 7.50
N ALA A 202 -24.98 1.47 7.92
CA ALA A 202 -24.58 0.08 8.14
C ALA A 202 -25.17 -0.83 7.06
N LEU A 203 -24.71 -2.09 7.01
CA LEU A 203 -25.34 -3.10 6.18
C LEU A 203 -26.80 -3.30 6.62
N ARG A 204 -27.69 -3.47 5.63
CA ARG A 204 -29.12 -3.67 5.85
C ARG A 204 -29.40 -5.05 6.44
N GLY A 205 -30.49 -5.12 7.20
CA GLY A 205 -31.01 -6.38 7.72
C GLY A 205 -30.21 -6.92 8.90
N PRO A 206 -30.59 -8.11 9.41
CA PRO A 206 -29.90 -8.72 10.52
C PRO A 206 -28.50 -9.18 10.11
N ILE A 207 -27.57 -9.18 11.07
CA ILE A 207 -26.27 -9.85 10.93
C ILE A 207 -26.50 -11.32 10.57
N GLY A 208 -25.73 -11.85 9.62
CA GLY A 208 -25.93 -13.19 9.05
C GLY A 208 -27.14 -13.32 8.13
N GLY A 209 -27.80 -12.21 7.78
CA GLY A 209 -28.84 -12.16 6.76
C GLY A 209 -28.27 -11.98 5.34
N GLN A 210 -29.16 -11.95 4.36
CA GLN A 210 -28.81 -11.92 2.92
C GLN A 210 -27.80 -10.84 2.51
N TYR A 211 -27.83 -9.65 3.13
CA TYR A 211 -26.89 -8.56 2.77
C TYR A 211 -25.48 -8.82 3.31
N TYR A 212 -25.35 -9.47 4.46
CA TYR A 212 -24.06 -9.90 5.01
C TYR A 212 -23.50 -11.04 4.16
N ASP A 213 -24.31 -12.05 3.83
CA ASP A 213 -23.92 -13.14 2.92
C ASP A 213 -23.47 -12.61 1.55
N THR A 214 -24.22 -11.65 1.00
CA THR A 214 -23.86 -11.05 -0.29
C THR A 214 -22.56 -10.25 -0.18
N PHE A 215 -22.35 -9.50 0.91
CA PHE A 215 -21.10 -8.77 1.09
C PHE A 215 -19.90 -9.71 1.28
N ALA A 216 -20.05 -10.83 1.99
CA ALA A 216 -19.02 -11.87 2.06
C ALA A 216 -18.69 -12.44 0.66
N ASN A 217 -19.71 -12.76 -0.14
CA ASN A 217 -19.53 -13.21 -1.52
C ASN A 217 -18.90 -12.14 -2.43
N TYR A 218 -19.09 -10.85 -2.13
CA TYR A 218 -18.48 -9.74 -2.85
C TYR A 218 -16.95 -9.75 -2.70
N PHE A 219 -16.41 -10.10 -1.52
CA PHE A 219 -14.97 -10.32 -1.35
C PHE A 219 -14.48 -11.51 -2.18
N VAL A 220 -15.22 -12.61 -2.23
CA VAL A 220 -14.85 -13.79 -3.03
C VAL A 220 -14.81 -13.43 -4.52
N LYS A 221 -15.83 -12.73 -5.03
CA LYS A 221 -15.87 -12.24 -6.41
C LYS A 221 -14.70 -11.31 -6.74
N PHE A 222 -14.32 -10.43 -5.80
CA PHE A 222 -13.14 -9.59 -5.94
C PHE A 222 -11.84 -10.42 -6.07
N LEU A 223 -11.65 -11.39 -5.18
CA LEU A 223 -10.48 -12.29 -5.22
C LEU A 223 -10.43 -13.08 -6.53
N ASP A 224 -11.55 -13.66 -6.96
CA ASP A 224 -11.64 -14.41 -8.22
C ASP A 224 -11.35 -13.54 -9.44
N ALA A 225 -11.85 -12.31 -9.47
CA ALA A 225 -11.64 -11.38 -10.57
C ALA A 225 -10.17 -10.94 -10.67
N TYR A 226 -9.52 -10.60 -9.56
CA TYR A 226 -8.10 -10.27 -9.56
C TYR A 226 -7.21 -11.48 -9.82
N LYS A 227 -7.58 -12.67 -9.32
CA LYS A 227 -6.89 -13.92 -9.63
C LYS A 227 -6.95 -14.26 -11.12
N SER A 228 -8.09 -14.02 -11.77
CA SER A 228 -8.23 -14.16 -13.23
C SER A 228 -7.35 -13.18 -14.01
N ALA A 229 -6.99 -12.05 -13.39
CA ALA A 229 -5.98 -11.14 -13.91
C ALA A 229 -4.53 -11.53 -13.56
N GLY A 230 -4.30 -12.63 -12.84
CA GLY A 230 -2.95 -13.07 -12.40
C GLY A 230 -2.44 -12.37 -11.14
N ILE A 231 -3.34 -11.82 -10.32
CA ILE A 231 -3.01 -11.12 -9.07
C ILE A 231 -3.65 -11.86 -7.91
N GLU A 232 -2.82 -12.34 -6.98
CA GLU A 232 -3.27 -13.03 -5.77
C GLU A 232 -3.07 -12.15 -4.54
N PHE A 233 -3.97 -12.30 -3.57
CA PHE A 233 -3.96 -11.55 -2.31
C PHE A 233 -3.51 -12.44 -1.16
N TRP A 234 -2.61 -11.91 -0.33
CA TRP A 234 -2.17 -12.51 0.93
C TRP A 234 -3.22 -12.36 2.04
N GLY A 235 -3.98 -11.26 2.03
CA GLY A 235 -4.98 -11.00 3.07
C GLY A 235 -6.04 -9.97 2.67
N LEU A 236 -7.02 -9.82 3.55
CA LEU A 236 -8.08 -8.83 3.46
C LEU A 236 -8.26 -8.17 4.83
N THR A 237 -8.72 -6.93 4.85
CA THR A 237 -9.36 -6.33 6.03
C THR A 237 -10.86 -6.39 5.86
N VAL A 238 -11.62 -6.51 6.96
CA VAL A 238 -13.08 -6.54 6.91
C VAL A 238 -13.64 -5.22 6.39
N GLU A 239 -13.12 -4.09 6.86
CA GLU A 239 -13.56 -2.76 6.46
C GLU A 239 -12.45 -1.74 6.71
N ASN A 240 -12.34 -0.73 5.84
CA ASN A 240 -11.49 0.42 6.11
C ASN A 240 -12.15 1.32 7.17
N GLU A 241 -11.48 1.48 8.31
CA GLU A 241 -11.84 2.49 9.32
C GLU A 241 -13.33 2.44 9.76
N PRO A 242 -13.79 1.27 10.26
CA PRO A 242 -15.21 0.94 10.46
C PRO A 242 -15.98 1.88 11.43
N ILE A 243 -15.25 2.68 12.21
CA ILE A 243 -15.80 3.64 13.16
C ILE A 243 -16.03 5.03 12.57
N GLN A 244 -15.46 5.37 11.41
CA GLN A 244 -15.46 6.75 10.91
C GLN A 244 -16.85 7.26 10.55
N GLY A 245 -17.66 6.44 9.87
CA GLY A 245 -19.04 6.82 9.58
C GLY A 245 -19.93 6.87 10.83
N MET A 246 -19.54 6.22 11.94
CA MET A 246 -20.25 6.36 13.22
C MET A 246 -19.94 7.70 13.90
N MET A 247 -18.69 8.16 13.83
CA MET A 247 -18.26 9.41 14.45
C MET A 247 -18.73 10.66 13.70
N ASN A 248 -18.94 10.56 12.39
CA ASN A 248 -19.43 11.65 11.56
C ASN A 248 -20.64 11.24 10.71
N LYS A 249 -21.83 11.67 11.11
CA LYS A 249 -23.07 11.39 10.35
C LYS A 249 -23.01 11.86 8.89
N LYS A 250 -22.27 12.93 8.60
CA LYS A 250 -22.06 13.49 7.26
C LYS A 250 -20.66 13.17 6.73
N HIS A 251 -20.17 11.97 7.02
CA HIS A 251 -18.88 11.51 6.51
C HIS A 251 -18.81 11.67 4.97
N PRO A 252 -17.77 12.32 4.42
CA PRO A 252 -17.85 12.88 3.07
C PRO A 252 -17.61 11.88 1.94
N PHE A 253 -16.96 10.75 2.20
CA PHE A 253 -16.57 9.75 1.21
C PHE A 253 -17.05 8.34 1.59
N ASN A 254 -16.68 7.33 0.80
CA ASN A 254 -17.08 5.93 1.00
C ASN A 254 -16.78 5.45 2.44
N CYS A 255 -17.78 4.94 3.15
CA CYS A 255 -17.61 4.31 4.46
C CYS A 255 -18.65 3.20 4.69
N LEU A 256 -18.34 2.23 5.56
CA LEU A 256 -19.32 1.33 6.18
C LEU A 256 -19.20 1.38 7.70
N ASN A 257 -20.33 1.57 8.38
CA ASN A 257 -20.38 1.45 9.83
C ASN A 257 -20.50 -0.02 10.22
N ILE A 258 -19.50 -0.51 10.94
CA ILE A 258 -19.56 -1.82 11.58
C ILE A 258 -18.99 -1.70 13.00
N SER A 259 -19.77 -2.10 14.01
CA SER A 259 -19.32 -2.06 15.40
C SER A 259 -18.35 -3.22 15.64
N PRO A 260 -17.50 -3.18 16.68
CA PRO A 260 -16.62 -4.31 16.99
C PRO A 260 -17.37 -5.64 17.16
N SER A 261 -18.58 -5.61 17.74
CA SER A 261 -19.43 -6.80 17.87
C SER A 261 -19.99 -7.27 16.53
N ALA A 262 -20.45 -6.36 15.68
CA ALA A 262 -20.98 -6.71 14.37
C ALA A 262 -19.88 -7.20 13.42
N GLU A 263 -18.65 -6.68 13.56
CA GLU A 263 -17.48 -7.14 12.83
C GLU A 263 -17.09 -8.55 13.26
N ALA A 264 -17.11 -8.82 14.58
CA ALA A 264 -16.84 -10.16 15.11
C ALA A 264 -17.87 -11.20 14.66
N ASP A 265 -19.16 -10.83 14.57
CA ASP A 265 -20.21 -11.74 14.10
C ASP A 265 -20.23 -11.93 12.58
N PHE A 266 -19.65 -10.99 11.82
CA PHE A 266 -19.55 -11.07 10.36
C PHE A 266 -18.39 -11.96 9.88
N VAL A 267 -17.30 -12.02 10.64
CA VAL A 267 -16.09 -12.83 10.35
C VAL A 267 -16.28 -14.29 10.74
#